data_AF-A0A2D5BBH5-F1
#
_entry.id   AF-A0A2D5BBH5-F1
#
_cell.length_a   1.000
_cell.length_b   1.000
_cell.length_c   1.000
_cell.angle_alpha   90.00
_cell.angle_beta   90.00
_cell.angle_gamma   90.00
#
_symmetry.space_group_name_H-M   'P 1'
#
loop_
_entity.id
_entity.type
_entity.pdbx_description
1 polymer ?
#
loop_
_entity_poly.entity_id
_entity_poly.type
_entity_poly.pdbx_seq_one_letter_code
_entity_poly.pdbx_strand_id
1 'polypeptide(L)'
;MAKFHIKTGDTVMVTAGTSKGKSGKVIRMIPKQHRAVVEGLNMVTKHQKPSANSPQGGISKMEAPIHVSNLMLVEGSGNPTRTGHKLNEKGEMVRFSKKTGDTI
;
A
#
# COMPACT_ATOMS: atom_id res chain seq x y z
N MET A 1 -1.58 2.69 -19.07
CA MET A 1 -1.80 2.44 -17.62
C MET A 1 -0.87 3.36 -16.84
N ALA A 2 -1.36 4.00 -15.77
CA ALA A 2 -0.50 4.85 -14.93
C ALA A 2 0.60 4.00 -14.26
N LYS A 3 1.83 4.54 -14.24
CA LYS A 3 2.98 3.87 -13.62
C LYS A 3 3.03 4.23 -12.13
N PHE A 4 2.99 3.23 -11.26
CA PHE A 4 3.02 3.42 -9.81
C PHE A 4 4.41 3.10 -9.24
N HIS A 5 4.79 3.79 -8.16
CA HIS A 5 6.05 3.56 -7.46
C HIS A 5 5.98 2.38 -6.47
N ILE A 6 4.77 1.94 -6.11
CA ILE A 6 4.48 0.80 -5.23
C ILE A 6 3.84 -0.34 -6.02
N LYS A 7 4.04 -1.56 -5.54
CA LYS A 7 3.46 -2.81 -6.05
C LYS A 7 2.73 -3.55 -4.94
N THR A 8 1.90 -4.52 -5.33
CA THR A 8 1.29 -5.45 -4.38
C THR A 8 2.37 -6.25 -3.65
N GLY A 9 2.26 -6.37 -2.33
CA GLY A 9 3.24 -7.05 -1.50
C GLY A 9 4.34 -6.15 -0.92
N ASP A 10 4.51 -4.93 -1.42
CA ASP A 10 5.44 -3.96 -0.83
C ASP A 10 4.96 -3.53 0.57
N THR A 11 5.91 -3.31 1.49
CA THR A 11 5.64 -2.68 2.79
C THR A 11 5.68 -1.17 2.62
N VAL A 12 4.63 -0.48 3.07
CA VAL A 12 4.47 0.96 2.92
C VAL A 12 4.13 1.64 4.24
N MET A 13 4.50 2.91 4.36
CA MET A 13 4.13 3.79 5.46
C MET A 13 3.26 4.93 4.93
N VAL A 14 2.24 5.29 5.71
CA VAL A 14 1.35 6.40 5.39
C VAL A 14 2.01 7.72 5.79
N THR A 15 2.20 8.62 4.84
CA THR A 15 2.81 9.94 5.07
C THR A 15 1.80 11.01 5.48
N ALA A 16 0.56 10.89 5.00
CA ALA A 16 -0.49 11.88 5.20
C ALA A 16 -1.87 11.24 5.41
N GLY A 17 -2.72 11.92 6.18
CA GLY A 17 -4.08 11.49 6.52
C GLY A 17 -4.19 10.88 7.92
N THR A 18 -5.35 10.32 8.25
CA THR A 18 -5.70 9.83 9.60
C THR A 18 -4.80 8.69 10.08
N SER A 19 -4.23 7.91 9.15
CA SER A 19 -3.34 6.78 9.46
C SER A 19 -1.85 7.15 9.38
N LYS A 20 -1.50 8.45 9.42
CA LYS A 20 -0.11 8.93 9.31
C LYS A 20 0.82 8.23 10.30
N GLY A 21 2.00 7.83 9.81
CA GLY A 21 3.07 7.19 10.60
C GLY A 21 2.91 5.68 10.78
N LYS A 22 1.75 5.11 10.44
CA LYS A 22 1.55 3.66 10.48
C LYS A 22 2.09 3.00 9.22
N SER A 23 2.65 1.81 9.38
CA SER A 23 3.12 0.96 8.30
C SER A 23 2.21 -0.26 8.11
N GLY A 24 2.24 -0.83 6.91
CA GLY A 24 1.49 -2.04 6.58
C GLY A 24 1.84 -2.55 5.18
N LYS A 25 1.38 -3.76 4.86
CA LYS A 25 1.62 -4.39 3.57
C LYS A 25 0.51 -4.04 2.57
N VAL A 26 0.87 -3.81 1.31
CA VAL A 26 -0.12 -3.58 0.24
C VAL A 26 -0.78 -4.90 -0.14
N ILE A 27 -2.07 -5.06 0.17
CA ILE A 27 -2.87 -6.25 -0.18
C ILE A 27 -3.31 -6.19 -1.64
N ARG A 28 -3.80 -5.02 -2.07
CA ARG A 28 -4.37 -4.84 -3.40
C ARG A 28 -4.17 -3.42 -3.91
N MET A 29 -3.80 -3.28 -5.18
CA MET A 29 -3.85 -2.00 -5.88
C MET A 29 -5.11 -1.86 -6.73
N ILE A 30 -5.62 -0.63 -6.83
CA ILE A 30 -6.74 -0.23 -7.68
C ILE A 30 -6.22 0.83 -8.66
N PRO A 31 -5.59 0.41 -9.79
CA PRO A 31 -4.90 1.31 -10.72
C PRO A 31 -5.80 2.41 -11.30
N LYS A 32 -7.06 2.08 -11.60
CA LYS A 32 -8.03 3.01 -12.21
C LYS A 32 -8.33 4.23 -11.32
N GLN A 33 -8.18 4.08 -10.00
CA GLN A 33 -8.50 5.11 -9.02
C GLN A 33 -7.27 5.69 -8.34
N HIS A 34 -6.06 5.26 -8.73
CA HIS A 34 -4.81 5.63 -8.07
C HIS A 34 -4.82 5.36 -6.56
N ARG A 35 -5.40 4.23 -6.14
CA ARG A 35 -5.48 3.84 -4.72
C ARG A 35 -4.92 2.45 -4.46
N ALA A 36 -4.53 2.20 -3.22
CA ALA A 36 -4.09 0.91 -2.71
C ALA A 36 -4.77 0.60 -1.37
N VAL A 37 -5.09 -0.67 -1.16
CA VAL A 37 -5.57 -1.21 0.13
C VAL A 37 -4.35 -1.72 0.88
N VAL A 38 -4.15 -1.20 2.09
CA VAL A 38 -3.02 -1.54 2.96
C VAL A 38 -3.58 -2.25 4.19
N GLU A 39 -2.93 -3.35 4.57
CA GLU A 39 -3.33 -4.19 5.69
C GLU A 39 -3.38 -3.41 7.01
N GLY A 40 -4.50 -3.52 7.73
CA GLY A 40 -4.70 -2.91 9.04
C GLY A 40 -4.77 -1.38 9.05
N LEU A 41 -4.72 -0.72 7.89
CA LEU A 41 -4.78 0.74 7.77
C LEU A 41 -6.11 1.20 7.19
N ASN A 42 -6.53 2.40 7.60
CA ASN A 42 -7.76 3.03 7.12
C ASN A 42 -9.00 2.12 7.28
N MET A 43 -9.15 1.53 8.47
CA MET A 43 -10.30 0.68 8.80
C MET A 43 -11.59 1.51 8.81
N VAL A 44 -12.60 1.06 8.07
CA VAL A 44 -13.92 1.65 8.04
C VAL A 44 -14.96 0.66 8.53
N THR A 45 -15.94 1.19 9.25
CA THR A 45 -17.07 0.44 9.77
C THR A 45 -18.15 0.38 8.70
N LYS A 46 -18.47 -0.82 8.20
CA LYS A 46 -19.53 -1.07 7.23
C LYS A 46 -20.68 -1.80 7.89
N HIS A 47 -21.85 -1.17 7.89
CA HIS A 47 -23.10 -1.84 8.26
C HIS A 47 -23.55 -2.71 7.10
N GLN A 48 -23.62 -4.02 7.33
CA GLN A 48 -24.06 -4.98 6.33
C GLN A 48 -25.49 -5.43 6.64
N LYS A 49 -26.36 -5.29 5.63
CA LYS A 49 -27.70 -5.89 5.68
C LYS A 49 -27.57 -7.41 5.70
N PRO A 50 -28.50 -8.12 6.37
CA PRO A 50 -28.57 -9.57 6.32
C PRO A 50 -28.55 -10.10 4.87
N SER A 51 -27.77 -11.15 4.64
CA SER A 51 -27.68 -11.83 3.34
C SER A 51 -27.50 -13.34 3.55
N ALA A 52 -27.64 -14.15 2.50
CA ALA A 52 -27.48 -15.62 2.62
C ALA A 52 -26.13 -16.03 3.22
N ASN A 53 -25.06 -15.26 2.95
CA ASN A 53 -23.72 -15.51 3.50
C ASN A 53 -23.53 -14.94 4.91
N SER A 54 -24.42 -14.05 5.37
CA SER A 54 -24.36 -13.42 6.69
C SER A 54 -25.78 -13.18 7.21
N PRO A 55 -26.45 -14.23 7.74
CA PRO A 55 -27.89 -14.22 8.05
C PRO A 55 -28.28 -13.26 9.17
N GLN A 56 -27.36 -12.99 10.10
CA GLN A 56 -27.61 -12.10 11.24
C GLN A 56 -27.45 -10.62 10.89
N GLY A 57 -26.93 -10.30 9.69
CA GLY A 57 -26.38 -8.97 9.40
C GLY A 57 -25.23 -8.64 10.36
N GLY A 58 -24.78 -7.39 10.37
CA GLY A 58 -23.83 -6.95 11.39
C GLY A 58 -22.96 -5.78 10.99
N ILE A 59 -22.09 -5.41 11.93
CA ILE A 59 -21.09 -4.36 11.76
C ILE A 59 -19.76 -5.05 11.42
N SER A 60 -19.31 -4.92 10.18
CA SER A 60 -17.99 -5.40 9.77
C SER A 60 -16.99 -4.25 9.68
N LYS A 61 -15.75 -4.51 10.08
CA LYS A 61 -14.62 -3.60 9.86
C LYS A 61 -13.89 -4.07 8.62
N MET A 62 -13.70 -3.18 7.66
CA MET A 62 -12.98 -3.47 6.41
C MET A 62 -11.92 -2.41 6.15
N GLU A 63 -10.82 -2.79 5.51
CA GLU A 63 -9.78 -1.88 5.07
C GLU A 63 -10.29 -1.02 3.90
N ALA A 64 -10.19 0.31 4.02
CA ALA A 64 -10.52 1.22 2.94
C ALA A 64 -9.28 1.66 2.15
N PRO A 65 -9.44 1.92 0.84
CA PRO A 65 -8.32 2.27 -0.04
C PRO A 65 -7.75 3.66 0.24
N ILE A 66 -6.42 3.75 0.31
CA ILE A 66 -5.63 4.98 0.50
C ILE A 66 -5.06 5.42 -0.86
N HIS A 67 -4.97 6.73 -1.10
CA HIS A 67 -4.37 7.25 -2.34
C HIS A 67 -2.86 6.98 -2.38
N VAL A 68 -2.33 6.58 -3.53
CA VAL A 68 -0.93 6.14 -3.67
C VAL A 68 0.09 7.23 -3.31
N SER A 69 -0.24 8.51 -3.50
CA SER A 69 0.64 9.63 -3.14
C SER A 69 0.92 9.73 -1.63
N ASN A 70 0.02 9.20 -0.81
CA ASN A 70 0.12 9.24 0.65
C ASN A 70 0.85 8.01 1.21
N LEU A 71 1.40 7.17 0.33
CA LEU A 71 2.12 5.96 0.68
C LEU A 71 3.57 6.10 0.26
N MET A 72 4.50 5.82 1.18
CA MET A 72 5.93 5.68 0.89
C MET A 72 6.37 4.26 1.12
N LEU A 73 7.32 3.79 0.32
CA LEU A 73 7.89 2.46 0.49
C LEU A 73 8.77 2.46 1.75
N VAL A 74 8.67 1.41 2.55
CA VAL A 74 9.47 1.21 3.74
C VAL A 74 10.46 0.10 3.47
N GLU A 75 11.73 0.41 3.64
CA GLU A 75 12.78 -0.60 3.58
C GLU A 75 12.84 -1.41 4.87
N GLY A 76 13.53 -2.56 4.85
CA GLY A 76 13.70 -3.41 6.05
C GLY A 76 14.23 -2.65 7.28
N SER A 77 14.97 -1.55 7.08
CA SER A 77 15.47 -0.67 8.14
C SER A 77 14.42 0.30 8.72
N GLY A 78 13.15 0.20 8.33
CA GLY A 78 12.04 1.02 8.87
C GLY A 78 11.96 2.46 8.34
N ASN A 79 12.89 2.86 7.48
CA ASN A 79 12.94 4.21 6.92
C ASN A 79 12.01 4.32 5.68
N PRO A 80 11.15 5.37 5.59
CA PRO A 80 10.40 5.66 4.38
C PRO A 80 11.34 6.22 3.31
N THR A 81 11.28 5.67 2.10
CA THR A 81 12.17 6.04 0.99
C THR A 81 11.43 6.29 -0.31
N ARG A 82 12.06 7.07 -1.19
CA ARG A 82 11.62 7.24 -2.58
C ARG A 82 12.33 6.23 -3.46
N THR A 83 11.60 5.67 -4.42
CA THR A 83 12.16 4.71 -5.37
C THR A 83 12.80 5.42 -6.57
N GLY A 84 13.90 4.86 -7.06
CA GLY A 84 14.51 5.14 -8.36
C GLY A 84 14.55 3.86 -9.20
N HIS A 85 15.01 3.97 -10.44
CA HIS A 85 15.25 2.83 -11.32
C HIS A 85 16.72 2.80 -11.73
N LYS A 86 17.35 1.62 -11.67
CA LYS A 86 18.73 1.39 -12.12
C LYS A 86 18.81 0.08 -12.90
N LEU A 87 19.74 0.01 -13.85
CA LEU A 87 20.13 -1.23 -14.53
C LEU A 87 21.01 -2.08 -13.61
N ASN A 88 20.64 -3.35 -13.44
CA ASN A 88 21.50 -4.34 -12.80
C ASN A 88 22.58 -4.85 -13.76
N GLU A 89 23.56 -5.58 -13.22
CA GLU A 89 24.63 -6.24 -13.98
C GLU A 89 24.09 -7.20 -15.06
N LYS A 90 22.86 -7.71 -14.88
CA LYS A 90 22.15 -8.58 -15.83
C LYS A 90 21.37 -7.83 -16.92
N GLY A 91 21.40 -6.49 -16.94
CA GLY A 91 20.64 -5.67 -17.90
C GLY A 91 19.16 -5.48 -17.54
N GLU A 92 18.72 -5.90 -16.36
CA GLU A 92 17.34 -5.74 -15.90
C GLU A 92 17.11 -4.42 -15.15
N MET A 93 15.96 -3.78 -15.38
CA MET A 93 15.57 -2.54 -14.71
C MET A 93 14.98 -2.86 -13.32
N VAL A 94 15.76 -2.65 -12.27
CA VAL A 94 15.29 -2.82 -10.89
C VAL A 94 14.93 -1.50 -10.23
N ARG A 95 14.13 -1.59 -9.18
CA ARG A 95 13.85 -0.46 -8.30
C ARG A 95 14.95 -0.40 -7.24
N PHE A 96 15.44 0.79 -6.95
CA PHE A 96 16.38 1.01 -5.85
C PHE A 96 15.86 2.11 -4.93
N SER A 97 16.28 2.09 -3.68
CA SER A 97 16.01 3.16 -2.72
C SER A 97 16.98 4.31 -2.91
N LYS A 98 16.46 5.53 -3.06
CA LYS A 98 17.32 6.72 -3.16
C LYS A 98 18.06 7.07 -1.87
N LYS A 99 17.69 6.47 -0.73
CA LYS A 99 18.29 6.79 0.58
C LYS A 99 19.48 5.88 0.89
N THR A 100 19.34 4.58 0.65
CA THR A 100 20.33 3.56 0.98
C THR A 100 21.07 3.05 -0.25
N GLY A 101 20.47 3.15 -1.44
CA GLY A 101 20.98 2.54 -2.67
C GLY A 101 20.59 1.06 -2.82
N ASP A 102 19.93 0.49 -1.83
CA ASP A 102 19.56 -0.93 -1.83
C ASP A 102 18.46 -1.24 -2.86
N THR A 103 18.48 -2.47 -3.37
CA THR A 103 17.51 -2.95 -4.36
C THR A 103 16.21 -3.37 -3.66
N ILE A 104 15.07 -2.96 -4.22
CA ILE A 104 13.70 -3.18 -3.69
C ILE A 104 12.94 -4.22 -4.51
#